data_AF-A0AAV1LYD0-F1
#
_entry.id   AF-A0AAV1LYD0-F1
#
_cell.length_a   1.000
_cell.length_b   1.000
_cell.length_c   1.000
_cell.angle_alpha   90.00
_cell.angle_beta   90.00
_cell.angle_gamma   90.00
#
_symmetry.space_group_name_H-M   'P 1'
#
loop_
_entity.id
_entity.type
_entity.pdbx_description
1 polymer ?
#
loop_
_entity_poly.entity_id
_entity_poly.type
_entity_poly.pdbx_seq_one_letter_code
_entity_poly.pdbx_strand_id
1 'polypeptide(L)'
;MSGAEERLKILFTGGAGVGKTFLLKLLRDQINRCYAKDAVKVCSLTGVAARLINGATIHSTLKLPVQKDGRITGMSPLSGNYLRIMRQQWHQTEFLIIDEISMVSYQMLCMMDARLRRIKNCENKFFGGVNVLLFGDLLQLPPIKRSGSPVFKQPEHLQPATHLWRLFTLCELTENMRQQGDQTFIDILNALRVGELTTQHFSILMGRLLQDTSDEFAIDKALRVYPTNQQVNDHNSAVLNLYRNKCETIDVPHGFILV
;
A
#
# COMPACT_ATOMS: atom_id res chain seq x y z
N MET A 1 15.97 -28.49 21.92
CA MET A 1 14.80 -27.66 22.30
C MET A 1 13.75 -27.81 21.22
N SER A 2 12.77 -28.70 21.43
CA SER A 2 11.65 -28.93 20.50
C SER A 2 10.55 -27.89 20.78
N GLY A 3 10.74 -26.67 20.30
CA GLY A 3 9.68 -25.67 20.20
C GLY A 3 9.28 -25.58 18.74
N ALA A 4 8.02 -25.82 18.41
CA ALA A 4 7.51 -25.39 17.12
C ALA A 4 7.61 -23.86 17.11
N GLU A 5 8.67 -23.29 16.53
CA GLU A 5 8.87 -21.84 16.47
C GLU A 5 7.63 -21.20 15.86
N GLU A 6 6.91 -20.45 16.69
CA GLU A 6 5.73 -19.76 16.26
C GLU A 6 6.14 -18.69 15.25
N ARG A 7 5.66 -18.83 14.01
CA ARG A 7 5.94 -17.85 12.96
C ARG A 7 5.32 -16.51 13.33
N LEU A 8 6.08 -15.44 13.13
CA LEU A 8 5.71 -14.07 13.45
C LEU A 8 4.51 -13.62 12.59
N LYS A 9 3.47 -13.10 13.24
CA LYS A 9 2.40 -12.33 12.60
C LYS A 9 2.29 -11.01 13.35
N ILE A 10 2.86 -9.95 12.79
CA ILE A 10 2.91 -8.65 13.47
C ILE A 10 2.30 -7.59 12.56
N LEU A 11 1.49 -6.71 13.13
CA LEU A 11 1.00 -5.49 12.51
C LEU A 11 1.74 -4.30 13.12
N PHE A 12 2.52 -3.60 12.31
CA PHE A 12 3.08 -2.29 12.64
C PHE A 12 2.11 -1.20 12.17
N THR A 13 1.44 -0.57 13.13
CA THR A 13 0.48 0.52 12.88
C THR A 13 1.00 1.85 13.43
N GLY A 14 0.29 2.93 13.15
CA GLY A 14 0.58 4.27 13.69
C GLY A 14 0.23 5.37 12.70
N GLY A 15 0.26 6.62 13.15
CA GLY A 15 -0.14 7.78 12.34
C GLY A 15 0.73 8.04 11.11
N ALA A 16 0.35 9.02 10.30
CA ALA A 16 1.21 9.49 9.21
C ALA A 16 2.54 10.04 9.78
N GLY A 17 3.66 9.71 9.13
CA GLY A 17 4.96 10.26 9.51
C GLY A 17 5.70 9.55 10.64
N VAL A 18 5.14 8.49 11.26
CA VAL A 18 5.78 7.76 12.39
C VAL A 18 6.91 6.79 11.98
N GLY A 19 7.43 6.90 10.77
CA GLY A 19 8.57 6.07 10.32
C GLY A 19 8.24 4.63 9.89
N LYS A 20 6.96 4.24 9.71
CA LYS A 20 6.55 2.89 9.24
C LYS A 20 7.36 2.38 8.04
N THR A 21 7.43 3.17 6.96
CA THR A 21 8.14 2.81 5.72
C THR A 21 9.66 2.69 5.94
N PHE A 22 10.23 3.47 6.87
CA PHE A 22 11.64 3.36 7.24
C PHE A 22 11.90 2.05 7.98
N LEU A 23 11.09 1.73 8.99
CA LEU A 23 11.18 0.47 9.72
C LEU A 23 11.02 -0.75 8.79
N LEU A 24 10.06 -0.69 7.87
CA LEU A 24 9.87 -1.72 6.84
C LEU A 24 11.15 -1.98 6.04
N LYS A 25 11.79 -0.92 5.54
CA LYS A 25 13.03 -1.02 4.74
C LYS A 25 14.17 -1.58 5.58
N LEU A 26 14.32 -1.10 6.81
CA LEU A 26 15.32 -1.59 7.74
C LEU A 26 15.14 -3.09 8.03
N LEU A 27 13.92 -3.53 8.35
CA LEU A 27 13.62 -4.94 8.61
C LEU A 27 13.89 -5.81 7.39
N ARG A 28 13.47 -5.38 6.20
CA ARG A 28 13.76 -6.09 4.94
C ARG A 28 15.27 -6.31 4.78
N ASP A 29 16.06 -5.26 4.96
CA ASP A 29 17.50 -5.29 4.72
C ASP A 29 18.23 -6.13 5.79
N GLN A 30 17.82 -6.04 7.06
CA GLN A 30 18.38 -6.88 8.14
C GLN A 30 18.01 -8.36 7.98
N ILE A 31 16.75 -8.68 7.66
CA ILE A 31 16.31 -10.07 7.48
C ILE A 31 17.02 -10.68 6.27
N ASN A 32 17.13 -9.97 5.14
CA ASN A 32 17.84 -10.49 3.98
C ASN A 32 19.34 -10.70 4.25
N ARG A 33 19.93 -9.89 5.15
CA ARG A 33 21.32 -10.07 5.61
C ARG A 33 21.47 -11.31 6.50
N CYS A 34 20.53 -11.56 7.41
CA CYS A 34 20.62 -12.64 8.39
C CYS A 34 20.17 -14.01 7.85
N TYR A 35 19.20 -14.05 6.93
CA TYR A 35 18.62 -15.30 6.43
C TYR A 35 19.14 -15.66 5.04
N ALA A 36 18.80 -14.88 4.02
CA ALA A 36 19.22 -15.04 2.63
C ALA A 36 18.86 -13.79 1.84
N LYS A 37 19.58 -13.54 0.74
CA LYS A 37 19.36 -12.37 -0.14
C LYS A 37 17.89 -12.13 -0.52
N ASP A 38 17.14 -13.20 -0.75
CA ASP A 38 15.73 -13.20 -1.16
C ASP A 38 14.76 -13.76 -0.09
N ALA A 39 15.17 -13.68 1.18
CA ALA A 39 14.37 -14.16 2.32
C ALA A 39 13.06 -13.37 2.51
N VAL A 40 13.03 -12.11 2.07
CA VAL A 40 11.89 -11.21 2.21
C VAL A 40 11.24 -10.93 0.85
N LYS A 41 9.93 -11.17 0.75
CA LYS A 41 9.09 -10.58 -0.31
C LYS A 41 8.35 -9.38 0.27
N VAL A 42 8.41 -8.25 -0.43
CA VAL A 42 7.71 -7.02 -0.05
C VAL A 42 6.63 -6.72 -1.07
N CYS A 43 5.42 -6.40 -0.60
CA CYS A 43 4.33 -6.01 -1.47
C CYS A 43 3.42 -4.94 -0.87
N SER A 44 2.61 -4.34 -1.73
CA SER A 44 1.51 -3.45 -1.36
C SER A 44 0.33 -3.66 -2.30
N LEU A 45 -0.84 -3.11 -1.97
CA LEU A 45 -2.02 -3.23 -2.83
C LEU A 45 -1.86 -2.42 -4.13
N THR A 46 -1.38 -1.18 -4.02
CA THR A 46 -1.27 -0.26 -5.17
C THR A 46 0.13 -0.30 -5.79
N GLY A 47 0.21 -0.06 -7.10
CA GLY A 47 1.49 -0.04 -7.82
C GLY A 47 2.42 1.08 -7.35
N VAL A 48 1.86 2.25 -7.02
CA VAL A 48 2.63 3.41 -6.52
C VAL A 48 3.26 3.07 -5.16
N ALA A 49 2.48 2.57 -4.21
CA ALA A 49 2.99 2.18 -2.89
C ALA A 49 4.03 1.04 -3.00
N ALA A 50 3.75 0.01 -3.81
CA ALA A 50 4.69 -1.08 -4.04
C ALA A 50 6.03 -0.59 -4.59
N ARG A 51 6.03 0.40 -5.49
CA ARG A 51 7.26 0.99 -6.03
C ARG A 51 8.07 1.74 -4.97
N LEU A 52 7.43 2.48 -4.06
CA LEU A 52 8.11 3.25 -3.01
C LEU A 52 8.93 2.39 -2.03
N ILE A 53 8.53 1.12 -1.88
CA ILE A 53 9.19 0.12 -1.04
C ILE A 53 10.06 -0.87 -1.84
N ASN A 54 10.30 -0.60 -3.13
CA ASN A 54 10.99 -1.51 -4.07
C ASN A 54 10.41 -2.93 -4.04
N GLY A 55 9.09 -3.03 -3.94
CA GLY A 55 8.34 -4.28 -3.94
C GLY A 55 7.51 -4.44 -5.21
N ALA A 56 6.53 -5.33 -5.14
CA ALA A 56 5.56 -5.56 -6.21
C ALA A 56 4.13 -5.58 -5.65
N THR A 57 3.11 -5.53 -6.51
CA THR A 57 1.73 -5.56 -6.01
C THR A 57 1.40 -6.94 -5.43
N ILE A 58 0.53 -7.01 -4.41
CA ILE A 58 0.05 -8.29 -3.83
C ILE A 58 -0.41 -9.26 -4.93
N HIS A 59 -1.18 -8.75 -5.89
CA HIS A 59 -1.65 -9.51 -7.05
C HIS A 59 -0.49 -10.12 -7.85
N SER A 60 0.54 -9.34 -8.15
CA SER A 60 1.69 -9.81 -8.93
C SER A 60 2.58 -10.79 -8.16
N THR A 61 2.82 -10.54 -6.86
CA THR A 61 3.70 -11.32 -5.97
C THR A 61 3.14 -12.70 -5.71
N LEU A 62 1.82 -12.81 -5.55
CA LEU A 62 1.12 -14.06 -5.24
C LEU A 62 0.35 -14.64 -6.43
N LYS A 63 0.39 -13.99 -7.60
CA LYS A 63 -0.39 -14.34 -8.80
C LYS A 63 -1.89 -14.47 -8.50
N LEU A 64 -2.42 -13.56 -7.68
CA LEU A 64 -3.85 -13.52 -7.38
C LEU A 64 -4.61 -12.94 -8.58
N PRO A 65 -5.82 -13.44 -8.88
CA PRO A 65 -6.62 -12.91 -9.98
C PRO A 65 -6.96 -11.44 -9.75
N VAL A 66 -6.87 -10.64 -10.81
CA VAL A 66 -7.34 -9.25 -10.85
C VAL A 66 -8.62 -9.24 -11.66
N GLN A 67 -9.73 -8.78 -11.09
CA GLN A 67 -10.98 -8.67 -11.84
C GLN A 67 -11.23 -7.24 -12.27
N LYS A 68 -11.74 -7.09 -13.50
CA LYS A 68 -11.98 -5.79 -14.14
C LYS A 68 -13.00 -4.93 -13.36
N ASP A 69 -13.87 -5.55 -12.56
CA ASP A 69 -14.87 -4.87 -11.73
C ASP A 69 -14.42 -4.66 -10.27
N GLY A 70 -13.19 -5.06 -9.92
CA GLY A 70 -12.63 -4.98 -8.57
C GLY A 70 -13.21 -6.00 -7.59
N ARG A 71 -14.02 -6.96 -8.06
CA ARG A 71 -14.57 -8.03 -7.22
C ARG A 71 -13.53 -9.11 -6.99
N ILE A 72 -13.58 -9.68 -5.79
CA ILE A 72 -12.82 -10.87 -5.44
C ILE A 72 -13.74 -12.07 -5.64
N THR A 73 -13.73 -12.69 -6.83
CA THR A 73 -14.32 -14.04 -7.03
C THR A 73 -13.22 -15.10 -6.97
N GLY A 74 -13.61 -16.36 -6.77
CA GLY A 74 -12.75 -17.47 -6.33
C GLY A 74 -11.34 -17.52 -6.94
N MET A 75 -10.39 -17.99 -6.13
CA MET A 75 -9.00 -18.10 -6.54
C MET A 75 -8.82 -19.25 -7.55
N SER A 76 -8.48 -18.92 -8.80
CA SER A 76 -8.10 -19.93 -9.79
C SER A 76 -6.96 -20.80 -9.24
N PRO A 77 -7.04 -22.13 -9.41
CA PRO A 77 -5.97 -23.01 -8.95
C PRO A 77 -4.68 -22.69 -9.71
N LEU A 78 -3.57 -22.54 -8.99
CA LEU A 78 -2.24 -22.63 -9.58
C LEU A 78 -1.93 -24.11 -9.74
N SER A 79 -1.81 -24.60 -10.97
CA SER A 79 -1.44 -25.97 -11.26
C SER A 79 -0.28 -26.04 -12.27
N GLY A 80 0.36 -27.21 -12.32
CA GLY A 80 1.42 -27.50 -13.27
C GLY A 80 2.61 -26.54 -13.18
N ASN A 81 3.04 -26.04 -14.35
CA ASN A 81 4.27 -25.25 -14.49
C ASN A 81 4.26 -23.95 -13.67
N TYR A 82 3.10 -23.27 -13.56
CA TYR A 82 3.02 -22.03 -12.80
C TYR A 82 3.26 -22.22 -11.30
N LEU A 83 2.71 -23.29 -10.71
CA LEU A 83 2.94 -23.61 -9.30
C LEU A 83 4.40 -23.96 -9.04
N ARG A 84 5.03 -24.70 -9.96
CA ARG A 84 6.47 -25.02 -9.89
C ARG A 84 7.34 -23.77 -9.91
N ILE A 85 7.06 -22.83 -10.82
CA ILE A 85 7.78 -21.54 -10.89
C ILE A 85 7.59 -20.76 -9.59
N MET A 86 6.36 -20.69 -9.06
CA MET A 86 6.11 -20.00 -7.79
C MET A 86 6.84 -20.66 -6.62
N ARG A 87 6.87 -21.99 -6.56
CA ARG A 87 7.63 -22.76 -5.55
C ARG A 87 9.12 -22.41 -5.58
N GLN A 88 9.71 -22.30 -6.77
CA GLN A 88 11.10 -21.88 -6.94
C GLN A 88 11.31 -20.43 -6.46
N GLN A 89 10.44 -19.51 -6.86
CA GLN A 89 10.53 -18.09 -6.48
C GLN A 89 10.36 -17.82 -4.98
N TRP A 90 9.67 -18.71 -4.26
CA TRP A 90 9.37 -18.61 -2.84
C TRP A 90 10.16 -19.62 -1.98
N HIS A 91 11.08 -20.36 -2.59
CA HIS A 91 11.84 -21.40 -1.91
C HIS A 91 12.62 -20.84 -0.71
N GLN A 92 13.34 -19.74 -0.92
CA GLN A 92 14.12 -19.05 0.12
C GLN A 92 13.31 -18.02 0.92
N THR A 93 12.06 -17.74 0.55
CA THR A 93 11.25 -16.74 1.25
C THR A 93 10.77 -17.27 2.59
N GLU A 94 11.19 -16.57 3.64
CA GLU A 94 10.81 -16.78 5.04
C GLU A 94 9.87 -15.69 5.56
N PHE A 95 9.88 -14.51 4.93
CA PHE A 95 9.08 -13.35 5.34
C PHE A 95 8.29 -12.74 4.17
N LEU A 96 7.04 -12.38 4.46
CA LEU A 96 6.20 -11.55 3.61
C LEU A 96 5.89 -10.25 4.34
N ILE A 97 6.30 -9.12 3.76
CA ILE A 97 5.98 -7.79 4.27
C ILE A 97 4.94 -7.13 3.36
N ILE A 98 3.87 -6.62 3.96
CA ILE A 98 2.76 -5.98 3.25
C ILE A 98 2.63 -4.54 3.74
N ASP A 99 2.79 -3.57 2.85
CA ASP A 99 2.55 -2.15 3.12
C ASP A 99 1.14 -1.73 2.68
N GLU A 100 0.62 -0.69 3.32
CA GLU A 100 -0.73 -0.16 3.12
C GLU A 100 -1.85 -1.20 3.37
N ILE A 101 -1.76 -1.92 4.49
CA ILE A 101 -2.73 -2.98 4.86
C ILE A 101 -4.17 -2.47 5.00
N SER A 102 -4.39 -1.17 5.24
CA SER A 102 -5.73 -0.59 5.40
C SER A 102 -6.60 -0.75 4.15
N MET A 103 -5.97 -0.78 2.97
CA MET A 103 -6.67 -0.95 1.71
C MET A 103 -6.93 -2.43 1.35
N VAL A 104 -6.29 -3.36 2.06
CA VAL A 104 -6.44 -4.80 1.80
C VAL A 104 -7.74 -5.30 2.43
N SER A 105 -8.54 -6.06 1.69
CA SER A 105 -9.77 -6.65 2.24
C SER A 105 -9.52 -7.95 2.99
N TYR A 106 -10.45 -8.33 3.87
CA TYR A 106 -10.39 -9.62 4.57
C TYR A 106 -10.34 -10.80 3.58
N GLN A 107 -11.13 -10.74 2.51
CA GLN A 107 -11.14 -11.75 1.45
C GLN A 107 -9.78 -11.89 0.77
N MET A 108 -9.10 -10.77 0.51
CA MET A 108 -7.75 -10.78 -0.03
C MET A 108 -6.77 -11.42 0.95
N LEU A 109 -6.86 -11.12 2.25
CA LEU A 109 -6.04 -11.78 3.27
C LEU A 109 -6.24 -13.31 3.27
N CYS A 110 -7.47 -13.79 3.16
CA CYS A 110 -7.77 -15.22 3.00
C CYS A 110 -7.17 -15.80 1.72
N MET A 111 -7.22 -15.07 0.61
CA MET A 111 -6.58 -15.50 -0.63
C MET A 111 -5.06 -15.60 -0.49
N MET A 112 -4.44 -14.68 0.24
CA MET A 112 -3.01 -14.71 0.50
C MET A 112 -2.61 -15.94 1.32
N ASP A 113 -3.35 -16.24 2.40
CA ASP A 113 -3.16 -17.45 3.22
C ASP A 113 -3.25 -18.72 2.36
N ALA A 114 -4.37 -18.91 1.67
CA ALA A 114 -4.60 -20.10 0.84
C ALA A 114 -3.56 -20.23 -0.30
N ARG A 115 -3.12 -19.11 -0.87
CA ARG A 115 -2.08 -19.12 -1.91
C ARG A 115 -0.71 -19.52 -1.35
N LEU A 116 -0.34 -19.01 -0.19
CA LEU A 116 0.94 -19.33 0.46
C LEU A 116 0.99 -20.79 0.92
N ARG A 117 -0.11 -21.35 1.45
CA ARG A 117 -0.19 -22.77 1.79
C ARG A 117 0.12 -23.67 0.60
N ARG A 118 -0.45 -23.37 -0.57
CA ARG A 118 -0.19 -24.08 -1.83
C ARG A 118 1.25 -23.89 -2.32
N ILE A 119 1.78 -22.67 -2.25
CA ILE A 119 3.16 -22.37 -2.67
C ILE A 119 4.17 -23.08 -1.77
N LYS A 120 4.03 -23.01 -0.44
CA LYS A 120 4.96 -23.64 0.51
C LYS A 120 4.70 -25.13 0.74
N ASN A 121 3.66 -25.70 0.10
CA ASN A 121 3.24 -27.08 0.29
C ASN A 121 2.92 -27.43 1.75
N CYS A 122 2.31 -26.50 2.47
CA CYS A 122 2.10 -26.59 3.91
C CYS A 122 0.67 -26.13 4.24
N GLU A 123 -0.29 -27.04 4.06
CA GLU A 123 -1.73 -26.76 4.21
C GLU A 123 -2.18 -26.61 5.67
N ASN A 124 -1.42 -27.17 6.61
CA ASN A 124 -1.73 -27.18 8.04
C ASN A 124 -1.20 -25.95 8.80
N LYS A 125 -0.45 -25.06 8.16
CA LYS A 125 0.08 -23.83 8.77
C LYS A 125 -0.52 -22.59 8.10
N PHE A 126 -0.96 -21.62 8.92
CA PHE A 126 -1.34 -20.30 8.41
C PHE A 126 -0.20 -19.69 7.58
N PHE A 127 -0.56 -19.07 6.47
CA PHE A 127 0.32 -18.49 5.47
C PHE A 127 1.42 -19.45 4.98
N GLY A 128 1.16 -20.75 4.97
CA GLY A 128 2.14 -21.77 4.59
C GLY A 128 3.38 -21.81 5.49
N GLY A 129 3.29 -21.29 6.71
CA GLY A 129 4.42 -21.19 7.64
C GLY A 129 5.40 -20.07 7.34
N VAL A 130 4.99 -19.04 6.59
CA VAL A 130 5.75 -17.80 6.34
C VAL A 130 5.50 -16.79 7.47
N ASN A 131 6.53 -16.04 7.87
CA ASN A 131 6.37 -14.90 8.78
C ASN A 131 5.70 -13.74 8.04
N VAL A 132 4.66 -13.13 8.60
CA VAL A 132 3.91 -12.06 7.94
C VAL A 132 3.98 -10.77 8.76
N LEU A 133 4.55 -9.73 8.17
CA LEU A 133 4.64 -8.40 8.76
C LEU A 133 3.74 -7.44 7.99
N LEU A 134 2.77 -6.85 8.67
CA LEU A 134 1.82 -5.89 8.08
C LEU A 134 2.23 -4.48 8.48
N PHE A 135 2.14 -3.54 7.55
CA PHE A 135 2.37 -2.11 7.76
C PHE A 135 1.18 -1.33 7.22
N GLY A 136 0.77 -0.30 7.94
CA GLY A 136 -0.23 0.65 7.48
C GLY A 136 -0.88 1.41 8.62
N ASP A 137 -1.92 2.15 8.33
CA ASP A 137 -2.74 2.85 9.32
C ASP A 137 -4.21 2.57 9.03
N LEU A 138 -4.88 1.85 9.92
CA LEU A 138 -6.26 1.40 9.70
C LEU A 138 -7.27 2.55 9.65
N LEU A 139 -6.87 3.75 10.07
CA LEU A 139 -7.66 4.98 10.00
C LEU A 139 -7.47 5.74 8.68
N GLN A 140 -6.64 5.23 7.77
CA GLN A 140 -6.55 5.74 6.40
C GLN A 140 -7.63 5.11 5.51
N LEU A 141 -7.43 5.19 4.19
CA LEU A 141 -8.38 4.69 3.20
C LEU A 141 -8.66 3.19 3.43
N PRO A 142 -9.94 2.80 3.58
CA PRO A 142 -10.34 1.41 3.68
C PRO A 142 -10.27 0.73 2.30
N PRO A 143 -10.51 -0.59 2.22
CA PRO A 143 -10.65 -1.25 0.93
C PRO A 143 -11.79 -0.63 0.14
N ILE A 144 -11.63 -0.57 -1.19
CA ILE A 144 -12.70 -0.13 -2.07
C ILE A 144 -13.90 -1.06 -1.83
N LYS A 145 -15.11 -0.50 -1.67
CA LYS A 145 -16.32 -1.25 -1.27
C LYS A 145 -16.56 -2.54 -2.08
N ARG A 146 -16.19 -2.56 -3.37
CA ARG A 146 -16.33 -3.72 -4.27
C ARG A 146 -15.31 -4.84 -4.00
N SER A 147 -14.19 -4.51 -3.36
CA SER A 147 -13.08 -5.43 -3.06
C SER A 147 -13.26 -6.21 -1.76
N GLY A 148 -14.29 -5.91 -0.96
CA GLY A 148 -14.66 -6.68 0.23
C GLY A 148 -14.76 -5.85 1.49
N SER A 149 -14.75 -6.53 2.64
CA SER A 149 -14.79 -5.89 3.96
C SER A 149 -13.40 -5.46 4.40
N PRO A 150 -13.28 -4.48 5.32
CA PRO A 150 -12.01 -4.15 5.97
C PRO A 150 -11.28 -5.39 6.48
N VAL A 151 -9.95 -5.39 6.45
CA VAL A 151 -9.09 -6.54 6.80
C VAL A 151 -9.38 -7.15 8.18
N PHE A 152 -9.93 -6.35 9.12
CA PHE A 152 -10.28 -6.77 10.47
C PHE A 152 -11.72 -7.29 10.62
N LYS A 153 -12.54 -7.25 9.56
CA LYS A 153 -13.94 -7.66 9.58
C LYS A 153 -14.17 -8.89 8.71
N GLN A 154 -14.31 -10.06 9.32
CA GLN A 154 -14.68 -11.29 8.64
C GLN A 154 -16.14 -11.24 8.14
N PRO A 155 -16.40 -11.46 6.84
CA PRO A 155 -17.75 -11.64 6.31
C PRO A 155 -18.45 -12.88 6.87
N GLU A 156 -19.77 -12.81 7.04
CA GLU A 156 -20.60 -13.92 7.55
C GLU A 156 -20.45 -15.21 6.72
N HIS A 157 -20.43 -15.10 5.38
CA HIS A 157 -20.28 -16.26 4.49
C HIS A 157 -18.92 -16.97 4.57
N LEU A 158 -17.94 -16.40 5.29
CA LEU A 158 -16.65 -17.05 5.58
C LEU A 158 -16.57 -17.62 7.00
N GLN A 159 -17.63 -17.49 7.80
CA GLN A 159 -17.72 -18.14 9.11
C GLN A 159 -18.18 -19.60 8.92
N PRO A 160 -17.76 -20.55 9.79
CA PRO A 160 -17.02 -20.36 11.04
C PRO A 160 -15.48 -20.50 10.93
N ALA A 161 -14.87 -20.20 9.76
CA ALA A 161 -13.42 -20.33 9.63
C ALA A 161 -12.64 -19.44 10.61
N THR A 162 -11.42 -19.84 10.97
CA THR A 162 -10.53 -19.05 11.85
C THR A 162 -10.37 -17.62 11.33
N HIS A 163 -10.57 -16.66 12.22
CA HIS A 163 -10.46 -15.24 11.88
C HIS A 163 -8.99 -14.82 11.71
N LEU A 164 -8.46 -14.85 10.47
CA LEU A 164 -7.03 -14.63 10.19
C LEU A 164 -6.45 -13.35 10.81
N TRP A 165 -7.21 -12.26 10.85
CA TRP A 165 -6.76 -11.01 11.49
C TRP A 165 -6.40 -11.17 12.98
N ARG A 166 -7.07 -12.08 13.70
CA ARG A 166 -6.83 -12.32 15.14
C ARG A 166 -5.50 -13.02 15.39
N LEU A 167 -4.80 -13.47 14.35
CA LEU A 167 -3.47 -14.06 14.45
C LEU A 167 -2.38 -13.01 14.63
N PHE A 168 -2.65 -11.73 14.32
CA PHE A 168 -1.65 -10.68 14.29
C PHE A 168 -1.53 -9.96 15.64
N THR A 169 -0.31 -9.85 16.15
CA THR A 169 0.01 -8.97 17.28
C THR A 169 0.18 -7.54 16.80
N LEU A 170 -0.50 -6.60 17.45
CA LEU A 170 -0.42 -5.18 17.11
C LEU A 170 0.77 -4.52 17.81
N CYS A 171 1.56 -3.77 17.04
CA CYS A 171 2.66 -2.92 17.48
C CYS A 171 2.42 -1.51 16.93
N GLU A 172 2.15 -0.54 17.80
CA GLU A 172 1.90 0.85 17.40
C GLU A 172 3.17 1.70 17.52
N LEU A 173 3.51 2.39 16.43
CA LEU A 173 4.54 3.42 16.39
C LEU A 173 3.88 4.77 16.69
N THR A 174 4.33 5.44 17.74
CA THR A 174 3.70 6.67 18.27
C THR A 174 4.49 7.94 17.97
N GLU A 175 5.80 7.84 17.74
CA GLU A 175 6.67 9.00 17.55
C GLU A 175 6.63 9.52 16.11
N ASN A 176 6.28 10.80 15.92
CA ASN A 176 6.25 11.45 14.60
C ASN A 176 7.66 11.90 14.19
N MET A 177 8.13 11.39 13.05
CA MET A 177 9.46 11.64 12.51
C MET A 177 9.46 12.65 11.34
N ARG A 178 8.29 13.01 10.80
CA ARG A 178 8.19 13.78 9.55
C ARG A 178 7.99 15.28 9.79
N GLN A 179 7.30 15.65 10.85
CA GLN A 179 6.86 17.03 11.11
C GLN A 179 7.53 17.64 12.35
N GLN A 180 8.73 17.16 12.67
CA GLN A 180 9.49 17.67 13.80
C GLN A 180 9.63 19.20 13.67
N GLY A 181 9.02 19.95 14.60
CA GLY A 181 9.04 21.41 14.65
C GLY A 181 7.71 22.14 14.47
N ASP A 182 6.65 21.49 13.96
CA ASP A 182 5.31 22.11 13.80
C ASP A 182 4.25 21.33 14.60
N GLN A 183 4.23 21.57 15.91
CA GLN A 183 3.31 20.88 16.83
C GLN A 183 1.84 21.14 16.46
N THR A 184 1.51 22.37 16.06
CA THR A 184 0.16 22.74 15.65
C THR A 184 -0.32 21.92 14.46
N PHE A 185 0.54 21.70 13.46
CA PHE A 185 0.17 20.87 12.31
C PHE A 185 0.06 19.39 12.67
N ILE A 186 0.93 18.87 13.54
CA ILE A 186 0.83 17.51 14.07
C ILE A 186 -0.52 17.30 14.78
N ASP A 187 -0.92 18.24 15.62
CA ASP A 187 -2.17 18.16 16.39
C ASP A 187 -3.39 18.15 15.46
N ILE A 188 -3.41 19.01 14.44
CA ILE A 188 -4.46 19.03 13.42
C ILE A 188 -4.56 17.69 12.69
N LEU A 189 -3.43 17.10 12.30
CA LEU A 189 -3.42 15.83 11.56
C LEU A 189 -3.83 14.64 12.42
N ASN A 190 -3.44 14.63 13.70
CA ASN A 190 -3.89 13.62 14.64
C ASN A 190 -5.40 13.73 14.90
N ALA A 191 -5.92 14.95 15.06
CA ALA A 191 -7.36 15.19 15.18
C ALA A 191 -8.12 14.77 13.91
N LEU A 192 -7.60 15.08 12.72
CA LEU A 192 -8.16 14.64 11.44
C LEU A 192 -8.21 13.10 11.34
N ARG A 193 -7.14 12.42 11.77
CA ARG A 193 -7.01 10.96 11.73
C ARG A 193 -8.13 10.24 12.50
N VAL A 194 -8.59 10.81 13.62
CA VAL A 194 -9.67 10.23 14.45
C VAL A 194 -11.04 10.90 14.26
N GLY A 195 -11.10 12.00 13.50
CA GLY A 195 -12.34 12.74 13.24
C GLY A 195 -12.72 13.75 14.32
N GLU A 196 -11.79 14.18 15.17
CA GLU A 196 -12.02 15.08 16.32
C GLU A 196 -11.48 16.50 16.06
N LEU A 197 -11.79 17.08 14.89
CA LEU A 197 -11.38 18.45 14.57
C LEU A 197 -12.14 19.48 15.43
N THR A 198 -11.39 20.39 16.06
CA THR A 198 -11.94 21.53 16.80
C THR A 198 -12.20 22.72 15.87
N THR A 199 -12.98 23.70 16.32
CA THR A 199 -13.17 24.98 15.61
C THR A 199 -11.83 25.68 15.35
N GLN A 200 -10.89 25.59 16.30
CA GLN A 200 -9.55 26.16 16.13
C GLN A 200 -8.77 25.46 15.01
N HIS A 201 -8.83 24.13 14.94
CA HIS A 201 -8.21 23.38 13.84
C HIS A 201 -8.79 23.82 12.49
N PHE A 202 -10.12 23.97 12.41
CA PHE A 202 -10.79 24.39 11.19
C PHE A 202 -10.39 25.80 10.76
N SER A 203 -10.32 26.76 11.69
CA SER A 203 -9.87 28.13 11.40
C SER A 203 -8.44 28.17 10.83
N ILE A 204 -7.52 27.35 11.36
CA ILE A 204 -6.15 27.25 10.85
C ILE A 204 -6.14 26.69 9.42
N LEU A 205 -6.92 25.64 9.15
CA LEU A 205 -7.03 25.04 7.82
C LEU A 205 -7.66 26.00 6.80
N MET A 206 -8.72 26.72 7.18
CA MET A 206 -9.35 27.71 6.32
C MET A 206 -8.44 28.90 6.03
N GLY A 207 -7.56 29.27 6.98
CA GLY A 207 -6.52 30.28 6.75
C GLY A 207 -5.48 29.88 5.70
N ARG A 208 -5.40 28.59 5.33
CA ARG A 208 -4.53 28.08 4.26
C ARG A 208 -5.24 27.96 2.91
N LEU A 209 -6.50 28.38 2.81
CA LEU A 209 -7.22 28.42 1.54
C LEU A 209 -6.63 29.55 0.67
N LEU A 210 -5.92 29.15 -0.38
CA LEU A 210 -5.37 30.09 -1.35
C LEU A 210 -6.49 30.61 -2.25
N GLN A 211 -6.68 31.93 -2.25
CA GLN A 211 -7.58 32.60 -3.20
C GLN A 211 -6.89 32.86 -4.54
N ASP A 212 -5.58 33.09 -4.52
CA ASP A 212 -4.76 33.21 -5.72
C ASP A 212 -3.92 31.93 -5.90
N THR A 213 -3.96 31.39 -7.11
CA THR A 213 -3.18 30.20 -7.52
C THR A 213 -2.15 30.58 -8.57
N SER A 214 -1.54 31.74 -8.42
CA SER A 214 -0.41 32.22 -9.21
C SER A 214 0.93 31.63 -8.72
N ASP A 215 2.01 31.94 -9.43
CA ASP A 215 3.39 31.58 -9.10
C ASP A 215 3.60 30.10 -8.73
N GLU A 216 4.01 29.79 -7.50
CA GLU A 216 4.31 28.42 -7.07
C GLU A 216 3.08 27.50 -7.10
N PHE A 217 1.88 28.09 -7.03
CA PHE A 217 0.61 27.36 -7.06
C PHE A 217 -0.08 27.42 -8.42
N ALA A 218 0.62 27.88 -9.46
CA ALA A 218 0.14 27.87 -10.84
C ALA A 218 -0.33 26.47 -11.27
N ILE A 219 -1.20 26.42 -12.28
CA ILE A 219 -1.84 25.19 -12.76
C ILE A 219 -0.84 24.08 -13.10
N ASP A 220 0.37 24.42 -13.53
CA ASP A 220 1.42 23.50 -13.95
C ASP A 220 2.61 23.39 -12.97
N LYS A 221 2.58 24.08 -11.82
CA LYS A 221 3.73 24.18 -10.89
C LYS A 221 3.57 23.44 -9.56
N ALA A 222 2.36 23.03 -9.20
CA ALA A 222 2.08 22.29 -7.97
C ALA A 222 1.38 20.95 -8.22
N LEU A 223 1.72 19.94 -7.42
CA LEU A 223 0.98 18.67 -7.37
C LEU A 223 -0.41 18.93 -6.79
N ARG A 224 -1.46 18.46 -7.49
CA ARG A 224 -2.84 18.52 -7.00
C ARG A 224 -3.38 17.14 -6.72
N VAL A 225 -4.00 16.99 -5.54
CA VAL A 225 -4.67 15.77 -5.10
C VAL A 225 -6.17 16.03 -5.12
N TYR A 226 -6.91 15.14 -5.79
CA TYR A 226 -8.35 15.25 -5.97
C TYR A 226 -9.07 14.00 -5.45
N PRO A 227 -10.35 14.11 -5.07
CA PRO A 227 -11.12 12.97 -4.58
C PRO A 227 -11.57 12.02 -5.69
N THR A 228 -11.61 12.46 -6.97
CA THR A 228 -12.07 11.62 -8.09
C THR A 228 -11.10 11.61 -9.26
N ASN A 229 -11.06 10.48 -9.99
CA ASN A 229 -10.27 10.35 -11.21
C ASN A 229 -10.73 11.31 -12.31
N GLN A 230 -12.03 11.67 -12.35
CA GLN A 230 -12.53 12.64 -13.32
C GLN A 230 -11.85 14.00 -13.11
N GLN A 231 -11.82 14.50 -11.88
CA GLN A 231 -11.14 15.77 -11.56
C GLN A 231 -9.64 15.72 -11.81
N VAL A 232 -8.98 14.57 -11.52
CA VAL A 232 -7.57 14.36 -11.90
C VAL A 232 -7.39 14.47 -13.41
N ASN A 233 -8.25 13.81 -14.19
CA ASN A 233 -8.17 13.82 -15.65
C ASN A 233 -8.45 15.20 -16.24
N ASP A 234 -9.45 15.92 -15.71
CA ASP A 234 -9.79 17.27 -16.13
C ASP A 234 -8.61 18.21 -15.89
N HIS A 235 -8.03 18.15 -14.68
CA HIS A 235 -6.85 18.96 -14.34
C HIS A 235 -5.64 18.63 -15.22
N ASN A 236 -5.32 17.34 -15.37
CA ASN A 236 -4.19 16.90 -16.20
C ASN A 236 -4.39 17.30 -17.67
N SER A 237 -5.62 17.24 -18.18
CA SER A 237 -5.94 17.67 -19.55
C SER A 237 -5.77 19.17 -19.72
N ALA A 238 -6.18 19.98 -18.74
CA ALA A 238 -5.97 21.42 -18.74
C ALA A 238 -4.47 21.78 -18.75
N VAL A 239 -3.66 21.11 -17.93
CA VAL A 239 -2.19 21.29 -17.91
C VAL A 239 -1.57 20.88 -19.24
N LEU A 240 -1.96 19.75 -19.82
CA LEU A 240 -1.47 19.32 -21.13
C LEU A 240 -1.81 20.32 -22.24
N ASN A 241 -3.03 20.87 -22.24
CA ASN A 241 -3.44 21.87 -23.22
C ASN A 241 -2.67 23.19 -23.06
N LEU A 242 -2.38 23.60 -21.83
CA LEU A 242 -1.50 24.76 -21.57
C LEU A 242 -0.13 24.59 -22.24
N TYR A 243 0.49 23.41 -22.12
CA TYR A 243 1.78 23.14 -22.75
C TYR A 243 1.68 23.00 -24.27
N ARG A 244 0.60 22.42 -24.81
CA ARG A 244 0.39 22.36 -26.27
C ARG A 244 0.32 23.75 -26.88
N ASN A 245 -0.44 24.66 -26.27
CA ASN A 245 -0.57 26.04 -26.75
C ASN A 245 0.75 26.83 -26.66
N LYS A 246 1.63 26.47 -25.71
CA LYS A 246 3.00 27.03 -25.63
C LYS A 246 3.93 26.47 -26.72
N CYS A 247 3.68 25.27 -27.25
CA CYS A 247 4.54 24.62 -28.25
C CYS A 247 4.26 25.03 -29.71
N GLU A 248 3.13 25.71 -30.02
CA GLU A 248 2.83 26.18 -31.39
C GLU A 248 3.69 27.37 -31.84
N THR A 249 4.57 27.90 -30.99
CA THR A 249 5.55 28.94 -31.35
C THR A 249 6.98 28.37 -31.37
N ILE A 250 7.27 27.54 -32.37
CA ILE A 250 8.64 27.33 -32.83
C ILE A 250 8.63 27.55 -34.34
N ASP A 251 8.91 28.77 -34.78
CA ASP A 251 9.33 29.03 -36.16
C ASP A 251 10.66 28.32 -36.35
N VAL A 252 10.63 27.20 -37.09
CA VAL A 252 11.85 26.52 -37.50
C VAL A 252 12.34 27.22 -38.77
N PRO A 253 13.50 27.92 -38.75
CA PRO A 253 14.08 28.43 -39.98
C PRO A 253 14.34 27.24 -40.91
N HIS A 254 13.86 27.31 -42.15
CA HIS A 254 14.09 26.29 -43.16
C HIS A 254 15.59 26.05 -43.32
N GLY A 255 16.12 24.92 -42.81
CA GLY A 255 17.53 24.61 -43.07
C GLY A 255 18.28 23.58 -42.22
N PHE A 256 17.64 22.64 -41.51
CA PHE A 256 18.41 21.56 -40.87
C PHE A 256 17.87 20.17 -41.21
N ILE A 257 18.56 19.53 -42.17
CA ILE A 257 18.56 18.10 -42.42
C ILE A 257 19.40 17.46 -41.30
N LEU A 258 18.82 16.56 -40.51
CA LEU A 258 19.57 15.67 -39.63
C LEU A 258 19.97 14.43 -40.43
N VAL A 259 21.29 14.18 -40.49
CA VAL A 259 21.90 12.91 -40.90
C VAL A 259 21.79 11.91 -39.75
#